data_AF-A0A0U4W7M2-F1
#
_entry.id   AF-A0A0U4W7M2-F1
#
_cell.length_a   1.000
_cell.length_b   1.000
_cell.length_c   1.000
_cell.angle_alpha   90.00
_cell.angle_beta   90.00
_cell.angle_gamma   90.00
#
_symmetry.space_group_name_H-M   'P 1'
#
loop_
_entity.id
_entity.type
_entity.pdbx_description
1 polymer ?
#
loop_
_entity_poly.entity_id
_entity_poly.type
_entity_poly.pdbx_seq_one_letter_code
_entity_poly.pdbx_strand_id
1 'polypeptide(L)'
;MSDVNYKKQAQDYYNKAPLIILGSGASAAHGMSGMAALAKYLTENINISGLSTGEVTVWQNFCDKLTAGVDLESALHQVAVTELLTSRIISTTWSLLNTEDINIYHKSLQNQAMFPLSRLLSHMFESSLTRLNIVTTNYDRLAEYACDQARIHHYTGFTHGFFRQLAAPNEINSARRVNIWKVHGSLDWFKSPLDDIVALSNIQGIPVNYKPEIVTPGTQKYQTTHLEPYRSIINNADQAITMANSYLCIGYGFNDEHIQPKLMARCQRQNIPITIITYGLSDAARNLIKDGKAKNCLAIERGASDDQSIVYSSLDKTSVTVERNLWSLEGYLSLIM
;
A
#
# COMPACT_ATOMS: atom_id res chain seq x y z
N MET A 1 14.72 13.46 31.37
CA MET A 1 13.70 13.20 30.32
C MET A 1 14.28 13.75 29.05
N SER A 2 14.32 12.99 27.96
CA SER A 2 14.85 13.51 26.69
C SER A 2 14.01 14.73 26.27
N ASP A 3 14.64 15.90 26.11
CA ASP A 3 14.02 17.15 25.59
C ASP A 3 13.62 17.04 24.10
N VAL A 4 13.42 15.83 23.60
CA VAL A 4 13.13 15.53 22.21
C VAL A 4 11.68 15.89 21.94
N ASN A 5 11.51 17.02 21.26
CA ASN A 5 10.21 17.44 20.79
C ASN A 5 9.85 16.70 19.50
N TYR A 6 9.59 15.38 19.60
CA TYR A 6 9.11 14.55 18.48
C TYR A 6 7.81 15.09 17.89
N LYS A 7 7.01 15.83 18.68
CA LYS A 7 5.79 16.50 18.20
C LYS A 7 6.12 17.59 17.19
N LYS A 8 7.07 18.47 17.54
CA LYS A 8 7.60 19.48 16.62
C LYS A 8 8.25 18.84 15.40
N GLN A 9 9.01 17.77 15.56
CA GLN A 9 9.57 17.02 14.42
C GLN A 9 8.48 16.49 13.48
N ALA A 10 7.42 15.90 14.02
CA ALA A 10 6.29 15.42 13.24
C ALA A 10 5.61 16.55 12.45
N GLN A 11 5.35 17.68 13.11
CA GLN A 11 4.76 18.87 12.50
C GLN A 11 5.68 19.46 11.42
N ASP A 12 6.99 19.59 11.69
CA ASP A 12 7.98 20.09 10.73
C ASP A 12 8.06 19.21 9.48
N TYR A 13 7.90 17.89 9.63
CA TYR A 13 7.90 16.94 8.52
C TYR A 13 6.58 16.99 7.75
N TYR A 14 5.46 17.13 8.46
CA TYR A 14 4.12 17.28 7.87
C TYR A 14 3.96 18.59 7.08
N ASN A 15 4.47 19.71 7.61
CA ASN A 15 4.40 21.04 6.97
C ASN A 15 5.13 21.11 5.61
N LYS A 16 5.97 20.11 5.30
CA LYS A 16 6.61 19.95 3.99
C LYS A 16 5.70 19.29 2.94
N ALA A 17 4.43 19.04 3.27
CA ALA A 17 3.44 18.37 2.42
C ALA A 17 3.93 16.99 1.96
N PRO A 18 3.98 16.00 2.87
CA PRO A 18 4.57 14.70 2.58
C PRO A 18 3.87 13.98 1.43
N LEU A 19 4.66 13.28 0.63
CA LEU A 19 4.13 12.18 -0.18
C LEU A 19 3.68 11.07 0.77
N ILE A 20 2.43 10.62 0.61
CA ILE A 20 1.87 9.54 1.42
C ILE A 20 2.22 8.20 0.77
N ILE A 21 2.71 7.26 1.58
CA ILE A 21 3.01 5.89 1.15
C ILE A 21 2.18 4.93 1.98
N LEU A 22 1.30 4.18 1.32
CA LEU A 22 0.42 3.20 1.97
C LEU A 22 0.93 1.79 1.70
N GLY A 23 1.22 1.04 2.77
CA GLY A 23 1.46 -0.40 2.69
C GLY A 23 0.31 -1.22 3.27
N SER A 24 0.46 -2.54 3.29
CA SER A 24 -0.61 -3.47 3.68
C SER A 24 -1.11 -3.25 5.11
N GLY A 25 -0.27 -2.71 6.01
CA GLY A 25 -0.68 -2.33 7.35
C GLY A 25 -1.74 -1.22 7.41
N ALA A 26 -1.79 -0.34 6.39
CA ALA A 26 -2.84 0.68 6.29
C ALA A 26 -4.21 0.04 6.05
N SER A 27 -4.28 -0.97 5.18
CA SER A 27 -5.52 -1.70 4.88
C SER A 27 -5.89 -2.67 6.00
N ALA A 28 -4.90 -3.27 6.66
CA ALA A 28 -5.11 -4.13 7.83
C ALA A 28 -5.77 -3.37 9.00
N ALA A 29 -5.52 -2.06 9.15
CA ALA A 29 -6.21 -1.22 10.13
C ALA A 29 -7.73 -1.12 9.89
N HIS A 30 -8.20 -1.43 8.68
CA HIS A 30 -9.62 -1.53 8.33
C HIS A 30 -10.14 -2.98 8.35
N GLY A 31 -9.33 -3.94 8.82
CA GLY A 31 -9.67 -5.35 8.94
C GLY A 31 -9.42 -6.18 7.69
N MET A 32 -8.66 -5.66 6.71
CA MET A 32 -8.26 -6.46 5.54
C MET A 32 -7.16 -7.46 5.89
N SER A 33 -7.15 -8.58 5.19
CA SER A 33 -6.18 -9.65 5.34
C SER A 33 -4.76 -9.18 4.97
N GLY A 34 -3.83 -9.36 5.91
CA GLY A 34 -2.39 -9.24 5.66
C GLY A 34 -1.81 -10.49 4.99
N MET A 35 -0.49 -10.51 4.78
CA MET A 35 0.20 -11.60 4.08
C MET A 35 0.05 -12.97 4.75
N ALA A 36 0.03 -13.04 6.08
CA ALA A 36 -0.16 -14.30 6.79
C ALA A 36 -1.57 -14.88 6.58
N ALA A 37 -2.60 -14.03 6.62
CA ALA A 37 -3.99 -14.43 6.36
C ALA A 37 -4.18 -14.85 4.90
N LEU A 38 -3.58 -14.12 3.96
CA LEU A 38 -3.59 -14.46 2.54
C LEU A 38 -2.91 -15.81 2.28
N ALA A 39 -1.73 -16.06 2.87
CA ALA A 39 -1.02 -17.33 2.73
C ALA A 39 -1.90 -18.50 3.17
N LYS A 40 -2.52 -18.40 4.35
CA LYS A 40 -3.47 -19.40 4.85
C LYS A 40 -4.64 -19.59 3.89
N TYR A 41 -5.27 -18.50 3.46
CA TYR A 41 -6.42 -18.57 2.55
C TYR A 41 -6.07 -19.26 1.23
N LEU A 42 -4.91 -18.96 0.64
CA LEU A 42 -4.45 -19.60 -0.59
C LEU A 42 -4.27 -21.11 -0.39
N THR A 43 -3.64 -21.55 0.71
CA THR A 43 -3.46 -22.99 0.99
C THR A 43 -4.77 -23.75 1.15
N GLU A 44 -5.83 -23.08 1.62
CA GLU A 44 -7.14 -23.68 1.86
C GLU A 44 -8.07 -23.65 0.63
N ASN A 45 -7.90 -22.68 -0.28
CA ASN A 45 -8.90 -22.37 -1.32
C ASN A 45 -8.40 -22.54 -2.76
N ILE A 46 -7.12 -22.83 -3.00
CA ILE A 46 -6.68 -23.14 -4.36
C ILE A 46 -7.24 -24.49 -4.79
N ASN A 47 -8.08 -24.45 -5.82
CA ASN A 47 -8.49 -25.64 -6.54
C ASN A 47 -7.27 -26.26 -7.20
N ILE A 48 -6.96 -27.53 -6.90
CA ILE A 48 -5.86 -28.29 -7.54
C ILE A 48 -6.35 -29.22 -8.65
N SER A 49 -7.67 -29.28 -8.89
CA SER A 49 -8.27 -30.13 -9.92
C SER A 49 -7.79 -29.71 -11.32
N GLY A 50 -7.45 -30.69 -12.15
CA GLY A 50 -6.97 -30.44 -13.52
C GLY A 50 -5.53 -29.91 -13.61
N LEU A 51 -4.80 -29.83 -12.50
CA LEU A 51 -3.35 -29.68 -12.51
C LEU A 51 -2.68 -31.01 -12.87
N SER A 52 -1.57 -30.96 -13.58
CA SER A 52 -0.71 -32.12 -13.82
C SER A 52 -0.04 -32.60 -12.51
N THR A 53 0.44 -33.83 -12.47
CA THR A 53 1.15 -34.37 -11.29
C THR A 53 2.34 -33.48 -10.88
N GLY A 54 3.07 -32.94 -11.85
CA GLY A 54 4.18 -32.02 -11.57
C GLY A 54 3.71 -30.72 -10.92
N GLU A 55 2.62 -30.12 -11.40
CA GLU A 55 2.04 -28.90 -10.82
C GLU A 55 1.51 -29.11 -9.40
N VAL A 56 0.91 -30.28 -9.14
CA VAL A 56 0.47 -30.65 -7.78
C VAL A 56 1.67 -30.76 -6.84
N THR A 57 2.78 -31.38 -7.27
CA THR A 57 4.01 -31.44 -6.47
C THR A 57 4.60 -30.05 -6.20
N VAL A 58 4.61 -29.18 -7.21
CA VAL A 58 5.05 -27.79 -7.09
C VAL A 58 4.21 -27.02 -6.08
N TRP A 59 2.89 -27.18 -6.12
CA TRP A 59 1.97 -26.59 -5.14
C TRP A 59 2.16 -27.15 -3.73
N GLN A 60 2.35 -28.46 -3.59
CA GLN A 60 2.61 -29.07 -2.28
C GLN A 60 3.92 -28.53 -1.67
N ASN A 61 4.99 -28.44 -2.45
CA ASN A 61 6.26 -27.85 -2.00
C ASN A 61 6.08 -26.39 -1.55
N PHE A 62 5.20 -25.63 -2.20
CA PHE A 62 4.84 -24.29 -1.77
C PHE A 62 4.15 -24.30 -0.39
N CYS A 63 3.13 -25.14 -0.20
CA CYS A 63 2.44 -25.29 1.08
C CYS A 63 3.37 -25.72 2.22
N ASP A 64 4.31 -26.63 1.94
CA ASP A 64 5.29 -27.13 2.92
C ASP A 64 6.23 -26.01 3.38
N LYS A 65 6.65 -25.11 2.47
CA LYS A 65 7.47 -23.94 2.82
C LYS A 65 6.75 -22.96 3.73
N LEU A 66 5.48 -22.66 3.44
CA LEU A 66 4.66 -21.82 4.30
C LEU A 66 4.51 -22.44 5.69
N THR A 67 4.30 -23.75 5.75
CA THR A 67 4.19 -24.51 7.01
C THR A 67 5.51 -24.48 7.81
N ALA A 68 6.65 -24.45 7.12
CA ALA A 68 7.98 -24.31 7.72
C ALA A 68 8.31 -22.86 8.16
N GLY A 69 7.40 -21.90 8.00
CA GLY A 69 7.57 -20.51 8.43
C GLY A 69 8.23 -19.59 7.40
N VAL A 70 8.38 -20.02 6.15
CA VAL A 70 8.80 -19.14 5.05
C VAL A 70 7.67 -18.17 4.72
N ASP A 71 7.97 -16.89 4.52
CA ASP A 71 6.97 -15.90 4.15
C ASP A 71 6.41 -16.13 2.73
N LEU A 72 5.22 -15.59 2.47
CA LEU A 72 4.48 -15.80 1.22
C LEU A 72 5.28 -15.40 -0.03
N GLU A 73 5.98 -14.26 0.04
CA GLU A 73 6.74 -13.74 -1.10
C GLU A 73 7.95 -14.62 -1.39
N SER A 74 8.73 -14.96 -0.37
CA SER A 74 9.85 -15.90 -0.48
C SER A 74 9.40 -17.27 -0.99
N ALA A 75 8.26 -17.78 -0.52
CA ALA A 75 7.72 -19.06 -0.96
C ALA A 75 7.32 -19.03 -2.44
N LEU A 76 6.64 -17.97 -2.89
CA LEU A 76 6.24 -17.79 -4.30
C LEU A 76 7.45 -17.54 -5.22
N HIS A 77 8.54 -16.95 -4.73
CA HIS A 77 9.77 -16.79 -5.51
C HIS A 77 10.51 -18.11 -5.76
N GLN A 78 10.49 -19.03 -4.79
CA GLN A 78 11.24 -20.28 -4.87
C GLN A 78 10.49 -21.40 -5.60
N VAL A 79 9.27 -21.14 -6.07
CA VAL A 79 8.40 -22.13 -6.70
C VAL A 79 8.04 -21.61 -8.09
N ALA A 80 8.54 -22.29 -9.13
CA ALA A 80 8.23 -21.95 -10.52
C ALA A 80 6.78 -22.37 -10.83
N VAL A 81 5.83 -21.48 -10.54
CA VAL A 81 4.41 -21.70 -10.81
C VAL A 81 4.13 -21.61 -12.32
N THR A 82 3.29 -22.52 -12.82
CA THR A 82 2.80 -22.48 -14.21
C THR A 82 1.81 -21.34 -14.40
N GLU A 83 1.55 -20.93 -15.65
CA GLU A 83 0.56 -19.88 -15.95
C GLU A 83 -0.83 -20.19 -15.37
N LEU A 84 -1.24 -21.46 -15.41
CA LEU A 84 -2.50 -21.92 -14.84
C LEU A 84 -2.54 -21.74 -13.31
N LEU A 85 -1.46 -22.14 -12.62
CA LEU A 85 -1.38 -21.99 -11.17
C LEU A 85 -1.28 -20.51 -10.76
N THR A 86 -0.51 -19.69 -11.47
CA THR A 86 -0.50 -18.23 -11.26
C THR A 86 -1.90 -17.66 -11.40
N SER A 87 -2.61 -18.01 -12.48
CA SER A 87 -3.97 -17.48 -12.72
C SER A 87 -4.94 -17.86 -11.60
N ARG A 88 -4.77 -19.05 -11.00
CA ARG A 88 -5.53 -19.48 -9.81
C ARG A 88 -5.14 -18.68 -8.57
N ILE A 89 -3.85 -18.47 -8.32
CA ILE A 89 -3.37 -17.65 -7.20
C ILE A 89 -3.95 -16.23 -7.31
N ILE A 90 -3.80 -15.57 -8.47
CA ILE A 90 -4.33 -14.23 -8.73
C ILE A 90 -5.84 -14.17 -8.49
N SER A 91 -6.59 -15.11 -9.06
CA SER A 91 -8.06 -15.11 -8.93
C SER A 91 -8.51 -15.34 -7.48
N THR A 92 -7.85 -16.25 -6.76
CA THR A 92 -8.15 -16.53 -5.35
C THR A 92 -7.77 -15.36 -4.45
N THR A 93 -6.60 -14.73 -4.66
CA THR A 93 -6.21 -13.49 -3.96
C THR A 93 -7.21 -12.37 -4.23
N TRP A 94 -7.58 -12.16 -5.49
CA TRP A 94 -8.55 -11.14 -5.87
C TRP A 94 -9.90 -11.38 -5.18
N SER A 95 -10.40 -12.63 -5.15
CA SER A 95 -11.69 -12.96 -4.54
C SER A 95 -11.73 -12.66 -3.05
N LEU A 96 -10.67 -13.02 -2.31
CA LEU A 96 -10.56 -12.70 -0.87
C LEU A 96 -10.61 -11.19 -0.65
N LEU A 97 -9.70 -10.47 -1.29
CA LEU A 97 -9.50 -9.05 -1.02
C LEU A 97 -10.64 -8.19 -1.55
N ASN A 98 -11.24 -8.53 -2.69
CA ASN A 98 -12.41 -7.82 -3.21
C ASN A 98 -13.63 -7.98 -2.29
N THR A 99 -13.79 -9.15 -1.67
CA THR A 99 -14.85 -9.36 -0.67
C THR A 99 -14.66 -8.46 0.55
N GLU A 100 -13.44 -8.39 1.08
CA GLU A 100 -13.09 -7.53 2.22
C GLU A 100 -13.23 -6.04 1.89
N ASP A 101 -12.74 -5.63 0.72
CA ASP A 101 -12.83 -4.26 0.19
C ASP A 101 -14.29 -3.79 0.04
N ILE A 102 -15.16 -4.62 -0.58
CA ILE A 102 -16.59 -4.31 -0.72
C ILE A 102 -17.28 -4.23 0.65
N ASN A 103 -16.92 -5.11 1.59
CA ASN A 103 -17.44 -5.04 2.95
C ASN A 103 -17.07 -3.72 3.64
N ILE A 104 -15.84 -3.23 3.42
CA ILE A 104 -15.39 -1.92 3.92
C ILE A 104 -16.16 -0.79 3.25
N TYR A 105 -16.34 -0.85 1.93
CA TYR A 105 -17.16 0.12 1.18
C TYR A 105 -18.59 0.20 1.72
N HIS A 106 -19.25 -0.92 1.94
CA HIS A 106 -20.62 -0.92 2.50
C HIS A 106 -20.68 -0.32 3.90
N LYS A 107 -19.67 -0.58 4.75
CA LYS A 107 -19.57 0.05 6.08
C LYS A 107 -19.37 1.57 5.98
N SER A 108 -18.59 2.05 5.00
CA SER A 108 -18.29 3.49 4.86
C SER A 108 -19.51 4.31 4.48
N LEU A 109 -20.49 3.72 3.76
CA LEU A 109 -21.76 4.38 3.43
C LEU A 109 -22.53 4.87 4.67
N GLN A 110 -22.36 4.20 5.81
CA GLN A 110 -23.02 4.54 7.08
C GLN A 110 -22.10 5.28 8.06
N ASN A 111 -20.84 5.52 7.70
CA ASN A 111 -19.85 6.15 8.57
C ASN A 111 -19.01 7.19 7.81
N GLN A 112 -19.44 8.44 7.85
CA GLN A 112 -18.77 9.58 7.22
C GLN A 112 -17.42 9.97 7.86
N ALA A 113 -16.98 9.28 8.91
CA ALA A 113 -15.66 9.43 9.54
C ALA A 113 -14.83 8.14 9.49
N MET A 114 -15.20 7.17 8.64
CA MET A 114 -14.55 5.85 8.59
C MET A 114 -13.05 5.89 8.23
N PHE A 115 -12.61 6.79 7.35
CA PHE A 115 -11.22 6.85 6.89
C PHE A 115 -10.49 8.05 7.51
N PRO A 116 -9.52 7.84 8.43
CA PRO A 116 -8.67 8.92 8.92
C PRO A 116 -7.88 9.60 7.78
N LEU A 117 -7.57 8.87 6.71
CA LEU A 117 -6.96 9.39 5.50
C LEU A 117 -7.80 10.51 4.86
N SER A 118 -9.13 10.44 4.90
CA SER A 118 -10.01 11.52 4.43
C SER A 118 -9.73 12.83 5.14
N ARG A 119 -9.57 12.80 6.48
CA ARG A 119 -9.29 14.00 7.28
C ARG A 119 -7.91 14.55 7.00
N LEU A 120 -6.91 13.68 6.87
CA LEU A 120 -5.55 14.08 6.49
C LEU A 120 -5.56 14.82 5.14
N LEU A 121 -6.19 14.24 4.12
CA LEU A 121 -6.24 14.83 2.78
C LEU A 121 -6.99 16.17 2.77
N SER A 122 -8.14 16.25 3.45
CA SER A 122 -8.89 17.50 3.59
C SER A 122 -8.03 18.61 4.22
N HIS A 123 -7.36 18.31 5.33
CA HIS A 123 -6.49 19.27 6.02
C HIS A 123 -5.29 19.69 5.16
N MET A 124 -4.65 18.75 4.44
CA MET A 124 -3.57 19.09 3.51
C MET A 124 -4.05 20.05 2.40
N PHE A 125 -5.29 19.92 1.93
CA PHE A 125 -5.88 20.85 0.97
C PHE A 125 -6.36 22.17 1.57
N GLU A 126 -6.33 22.40 2.88
CA GLU A 126 -6.55 23.75 3.44
C GLU A 126 -5.41 24.71 3.07
N SER A 127 -4.27 24.16 2.64
CA SER A 127 -3.13 24.91 2.08
C SER A 127 -3.34 25.34 0.61
N SER A 128 -2.29 25.92 0.00
CA SER A 128 -2.25 26.29 -1.42
C SER A 128 -2.03 25.10 -2.37
N LEU A 129 -1.92 23.87 -1.86
CA LEU A 129 -1.72 22.68 -2.67
C LEU A 129 -2.93 22.43 -3.59
N THR A 130 -2.64 22.12 -4.86
CA THR A 130 -3.64 21.73 -5.86
C THR A 130 -3.55 20.25 -6.20
N ARG A 131 -2.44 19.59 -5.83
CA ARG A 131 -2.16 18.18 -6.09
C ARG A 131 -1.52 17.53 -4.87
N LEU A 132 -2.04 16.37 -4.49
CA LEU A 132 -1.42 15.46 -3.54
C LEU A 132 -1.11 14.15 -4.26
N ASN A 133 -0.13 13.41 -3.75
CA ASN A 133 0.24 12.11 -4.30
C ASN A 133 0.19 11.06 -3.19
N ILE A 134 -0.34 9.90 -3.52
CA ILE A 134 -0.32 8.68 -2.73
C ILE A 134 0.38 7.62 -3.59
N VAL A 135 1.37 6.95 -3.03
CA VAL A 135 1.96 5.75 -3.64
C VAL A 135 1.54 4.56 -2.77
N THR A 136 1.08 3.48 -3.40
CA THR A 136 0.69 2.29 -2.65
C THR A 136 1.05 1.00 -3.37
N THR A 137 1.44 0.02 -2.56
CA THR A 137 1.63 -1.39 -2.97
C THR A 137 0.36 -2.22 -2.80
N ASN A 138 -0.73 -1.61 -2.33
CA ASN A 138 -1.97 -2.30 -1.99
C ASN A 138 -2.90 -2.35 -3.21
N TYR A 139 -3.66 -3.44 -3.33
CA TYR A 139 -4.62 -3.64 -4.42
C TYR A 139 -5.97 -2.97 -4.14
N ASP A 140 -6.32 -2.84 -2.85
CA ASP A 140 -7.61 -2.33 -2.40
C ASP A 140 -7.85 -0.87 -2.75
N ARG A 141 -9.10 -0.44 -2.68
CA ARG A 141 -9.58 0.88 -3.10
C ARG A 141 -9.81 1.84 -1.93
N LEU A 142 -9.21 1.58 -0.76
CA LEU A 142 -9.47 2.37 0.45
C LEU A 142 -8.99 3.83 0.30
N ALA A 143 -7.92 4.07 -0.47
CA ALA A 143 -7.45 5.43 -0.74
C ALA A 143 -8.44 6.22 -1.60
N GLU A 144 -9.04 5.56 -2.59
CA GLU A 144 -10.10 6.06 -3.46
C GLU A 144 -11.36 6.37 -2.61
N TYR A 145 -11.78 5.43 -1.76
CA TYR A 145 -12.91 5.64 -0.83
C TYR A 145 -12.67 6.80 0.13
N ALA A 146 -11.43 6.95 0.63
CA ALA A 146 -11.07 8.07 1.48
C ALA A 146 -11.15 9.41 0.74
N CYS A 147 -10.76 9.46 -0.54
CA CYS A 147 -10.93 10.65 -1.37
C CYS A 147 -12.41 10.97 -1.59
N ASP A 148 -13.22 9.98 -1.91
CA ASP A 148 -14.65 10.15 -2.18
C ASP A 148 -15.41 10.64 -0.94
N GLN A 149 -15.12 10.08 0.23
CA GLN A 149 -15.69 10.51 1.51
C GLN A 149 -15.31 11.96 1.86
N ALA A 150 -14.11 12.40 1.47
CA ALA A 150 -13.64 13.77 1.62
C ALA A 150 -14.13 14.72 0.49
N ARG A 151 -14.88 14.22 -0.49
CA ARG A 151 -15.29 14.94 -1.71
C ARG A 151 -14.11 15.48 -2.52
N ILE A 152 -13.03 14.71 -2.58
CA ILE A 152 -11.79 15.04 -3.29
C ILE A 152 -11.72 14.19 -4.57
N HIS A 153 -11.42 14.83 -5.71
CA HIS A 153 -11.17 14.09 -6.94
C HIS A 153 -9.90 13.25 -6.83
N HIS A 154 -9.96 12.00 -7.26
CA HIS A 154 -8.81 11.11 -7.36
C HIS A 154 -8.51 10.71 -8.81
N TYR A 155 -7.25 10.35 -9.07
CA TYR A 155 -6.77 9.85 -10.35
C TYR A 155 -5.85 8.65 -10.13
N THR A 156 -6.10 7.55 -10.83
CA THR A 156 -5.41 6.25 -10.63
C THR A 156 -4.67 5.74 -11.88
N GLY A 157 -4.55 6.54 -12.95
CA GLY A 157 -3.99 6.09 -14.23
C GLY A 157 -5.02 5.82 -15.33
N PHE A 158 -6.31 5.98 -15.02
CA PHE A 158 -7.42 5.66 -15.91
C PHE A 158 -8.40 6.84 -16.00
N THR A 159 -9.28 6.83 -17.01
CA THR A 159 -10.42 7.75 -17.14
C THR A 159 -11.41 7.61 -15.97
N HIS A 160 -12.44 8.45 -15.88
CA HIS A 160 -13.51 8.31 -14.86
C HIS A 160 -14.73 7.56 -15.40
N GLY A 161 -15.50 6.94 -14.51
CA GLY A 161 -16.74 6.23 -14.84
C GLY A 161 -16.78 4.78 -14.36
N PHE A 162 -17.74 4.02 -14.86
CA PHE A 162 -17.90 2.59 -14.53
C PHE A 162 -16.93 1.69 -15.32
N PHE A 163 -16.68 2.05 -16.57
CA PHE A 163 -15.68 1.42 -17.43
C PHE A 163 -14.61 2.47 -17.75
N ARG A 164 -13.38 2.23 -17.32
CA ARG A 164 -12.30 3.21 -17.38
C ARG A 164 -11.15 2.66 -18.20
N GLN A 165 -10.62 3.49 -19.09
CA GLN A 165 -9.51 3.16 -19.98
C GLN A 165 -8.25 3.89 -19.51
N LEU A 166 -7.08 3.39 -19.92
CA LEU A 166 -5.82 4.06 -19.62
C LEU A 166 -5.83 5.49 -20.12
N ALA A 167 -5.39 6.39 -19.26
CA ALA A 167 -5.35 7.81 -19.51
C ALA A 167 -4.02 8.38 -19.02
N ALA A 168 -3.63 9.52 -19.58
CA ALA A 168 -2.53 10.30 -19.05
C ALA A 168 -3.03 11.19 -17.88
N PRO A 169 -2.16 11.61 -16.95
CA PRO A 169 -2.57 12.40 -15.78
C PRO A 169 -3.21 13.76 -16.10
N ASN A 170 -3.10 14.25 -17.33
CA ASN A 170 -3.70 15.50 -17.80
C ASN A 170 -5.12 15.33 -18.40
N GLU A 171 -5.63 14.11 -18.54
CA GLU A 171 -6.95 13.84 -19.12
C GLU A 171 -8.09 14.51 -18.32
N ILE A 172 -8.05 14.40 -16.99
CA ILE A 172 -9.05 15.05 -16.12
C ILE A 172 -8.43 16.22 -15.38
N ASN A 173 -8.88 17.43 -15.70
CA ASN A 173 -8.49 18.62 -14.99
C ASN A 173 -9.49 18.96 -13.87
N SER A 174 -9.04 18.85 -12.62
CA SER A 174 -9.78 19.33 -11.44
C SER A 174 -8.97 20.36 -10.68
N ALA A 175 -9.63 21.28 -9.97
CA ALA A 175 -8.94 22.31 -9.17
C ALA A 175 -8.04 21.70 -8.10
N ARG A 176 -8.53 20.67 -7.41
CA ARG A 176 -7.79 19.85 -6.44
C ARG A 176 -7.92 18.38 -6.77
N ARG A 177 -6.82 17.63 -6.67
CA ARG A 177 -6.78 16.21 -7.01
C ARG A 177 -5.74 15.45 -6.20
N VAL A 178 -6.06 14.22 -5.84
CA VAL A 178 -5.08 13.24 -5.34
C VAL A 178 -4.74 12.29 -6.48
N ASN A 179 -3.45 12.15 -6.81
CA ASN A 179 -3.02 11.07 -7.68
C ASN A 179 -2.67 9.85 -6.81
N ILE A 180 -3.19 8.69 -7.14
CA ILE A 180 -2.98 7.43 -6.41
C ILE A 180 -2.25 6.47 -7.35
N TRP A 181 -0.99 6.21 -7.05
CA TRP A 181 -0.11 5.38 -7.86
C TRP A 181 -0.04 3.97 -7.27
N LYS A 182 -0.80 3.04 -7.87
CA LYS A 182 -0.93 1.65 -7.43
C LYS A 182 0.07 0.76 -8.16
N VAL A 183 1.28 0.65 -7.63
CA VAL A 183 2.42 0.05 -8.36
C VAL A 183 2.30 -1.46 -8.59
N HIS A 184 1.41 -2.13 -7.85
CA HIS A 184 1.15 -3.57 -7.99
C HIS A 184 -0.23 -3.88 -8.56
N GLY A 185 -0.90 -2.91 -9.17
CA GLY A 185 -2.25 -3.12 -9.68
C GLY A 185 -3.33 -2.83 -8.65
N SER A 186 -4.56 -3.18 -9.02
CA SER A 186 -5.75 -2.80 -8.27
C SER A 186 -6.84 -3.85 -8.43
N LEU A 187 -7.70 -3.99 -7.42
CA LEU A 187 -8.85 -4.89 -7.47
C LEU A 187 -9.88 -4.51 -8.56
N ASP A 188 -9.80 -3.28 -9.08
CA ASP A 188 -10.63 -2.86 -10.21
C ASP A 188 -9.94 -3.00 -11.57
N TRP A 189 -8.70 -3.44 -11.68
CA TRP A 189 -8.03 -3.59 -12.99
C TRP A 189 -8.23 -4.99 -13.57
N PHE A 190 -8.49 -5.02 -14.88
CA PHE A 190 -8.68 -6.26 -15.62
C PHE A 190 -8.08 -6.18 -17.01
N LYS A 191 -7.53 -7.29 -17.46
CA LYS A 191 -7.29 -7.54 -18.88
C LYS A 191 -8.58 -8.01 -19.52
N SER A 192 -9.02 -7.28 -20.55
CA SER A 192 -10.26 -7.55 -21.27
C SER A 192 -10.08 -8.65 -22.33
N PRO A 193 -11.18 -9.18 -22.89
CA PRO A 193 -11.14 -10.11 -24.02
C PRO A 193 -10.49 -9.52 -25.30
N LEU A 194 -10.32 -8.19 -25.36
CA LEU A 194 -9.67 -7.47 -26.46
C LEU A 194 -8.17 -7.21 -26.19
N ASP A 195 -7.62 -7.85 -25.15
CA ASP A 195 -6.22 -7.73 -24.70
C ASP A 195 -5.81 -6.33 -24.17
N ASP A 196 -6.73 -5.38 -24.02
CA ASP A 196 -6.49 -4.11 -23.34
C ASP A 196 -6.71 -4.20 -21.82
N ILE A 197 -6.05 -3.32 -21.07
CA ILE A 197 -6.23 -3.22 -19.62
C ILE A 197 -7.18 -2.07 -19.30
N VAL A 198 -8.21 -2.39 -18.56
CA VAL A 198 -9.30 -1.49 -18.18
C VAL A 198 -9.50 -1.52 -16.67
N ALA A 199 -10.09 -0.46 -16.12
CA ALA A 199 -10.52 -0.44 -14.73
C ALA A 199 -12.05 -0.41 -14.62
N LEU A 200 -12.61 -1.37 -13.88
CA LEU A 200 -14.05 -1.60 -13.72
C LEU A 200 -14.49 -1.26 -12.30
N SER A 201 -15.31 -0.23 -12.17
CA SER A 201 -15.75 0.28 -10.87
C SER A 201 -16.88 -0.58 -10.27
N ASN A 202 -16.85 -0.82 -8.96
CA ASN A 202 -17.90 -1.48 -8.19
C ASN A 202 -18.34 -2.87 -8.66
N ILE A 203 -17.40 -3.69 -9.15
CA ILE A 203 -17.71 -5.08 -9.53
C ILE A 203 -17.60 -6.03 -8.34
N GLN A 204 -18.56 -6.97 -8.24
CA GLN A 204 -18.59 -7.97 -7.16
C GLN A 204 -17.79 -9.24 -7.50
N GLY A 205 -17.59 -9.52 -8.78
CA GLY A 205 -16.90 -10.70 -9.28
C GLY A 205 -16.09 -10.39 -10.53
N ILE A 206 -15.19 -11.31 -10.89
CA ILE A 206 -14.41 -11.24 -12.12
C ILE A 206 -15.37 -11.44 -13.30
N PRO A 207 -15.48 -10.49 -14.24
CA PRO A 207 -16.39 -10.63 -15.37
C PRO A 207 -15.97 -11.77 -16.30
N VAL A 208 -16.94 -12.33 -17.03
CA VAL A 208 -16.69 -13.44 -17.97
C VAL A 208 -15.65 -13.02 -19.02
N ASN A 209 -14.62 -13.85 -19.21
CA ASN A 209 -13.49 -13.62 -20.11
C ASN A 209 -12.57 -12.45 -19.75
N TYR A 210 -12.69 -11.88 -18.54
CA TYR A 210 -11.73 -10.92 -18.00
C TYR A 210 -10.75 -11.62 -17.04
N LYS A 211 -9.53 -11.09 -16.93
CA LYS A 211 -8.52 -11.57 -15.98
C LYS A 211 -8.13 -10.43 -15.03
N PRO A 212 -8.11 -10.63 -13.70
CA PRO A 212 -7.65 -9.60 -12.77
C PRO A 212 -6.20 -9.20 -13.03
N GLU A 213 -5.92 -7.90 -12.95
CA GLU A 213 -4.60 -7.32 -13.13
C GLU A 213 -4.07 -6.81 -11.78
N ILE A 214 -3.61 -7.77 -10.98
CA ILE A 214 -2.87 -7.54 -9.74
C ILE A 214 -1.53 -8.29 -9.80
N VAL A 215 -0.49 -7.67 -9.30
CA VAL A 215 0.86 -8.24 -9.25
C VAL A 215 1.02 -8.95 -7.92
N THR A 216 0.81 -10.27 -7.91
CA THR A 216 1.06 -11.10 -6.74
C THR A 216 2.57 -11.23 -6.47
N PRO A 217 2.98 -11.46 -5.21
CA PRO A 217 4.39 -11.75 -4.90
C PRO A 217 4.94 -12.93 -5.71
N GLY A 218 6.23 -12.94 -6.06
CA GLY A 218 6.87 -14.03 -6.80
C GLY A 218 7.52 -13.65 -8.13
N THR A 219 8.08 -14.65 -8.83
CA THR A 219 8.98 -14.44 -9.98
C THR A 219 8.35 -13.73 -11.19
N GLN A 220 7.04 -13.83 -11.39
CA GLN A 220 6.35 -13.18 -12.51
C GLN A 220 6.16 -11.66 -12.30
N LYS A 221 6.38 -11.14 -11.08
CA LYS A 221 6.33 -9.71 -10.74
C LYS A 221 7.19 -8.84 -11.66
N TYR A 222 8.39 -9.30 -12.03
CA TYR A 222 9.31 -8.55 -12.88
C TYR A 222 8.82 -8.40 -14.32
N GLN A 223 8.16 -9.42 -14.88
CA GLN A 223 7.74 -9.37 -16.28
C GLN A 223 6.51 -8.48 -16.46
N THR A 224 5.53 -8.61 -15.56
CA THR A 224 4.28 -7.85 -15.62
C THR A 224 4.49 -6.35 -15.41
N THR A 225 5.42 -5.96 -14.53
CA THR A 225 5.66 -4.55 -14.19
C THR A 225 6.36 -3.75 -15.30
N HIS A 226 6.91 -4.43 -16.32
CA HIS A 226 7.44 -3.79 -17.53
C HIS A 226 6.37 -3.48 -18.60
N LEU A 227 5.16 -4.01 -18.43
CA LEU A 227 4.03 -3.77 -19.33
C LEU A 227 3.21 -2.56 -18.86
N GLU A 228 2.46 -1.97 -19.79
CA GLU A 228 1.41 -1.02 -19.41
C GLU A 228 0.30 -1.77 -18.67
N PRO A 229 -0.36 -1.14 -17.67
CA PRO A 229 -0.16 0.24 -17.21
C PRO A 229 0.90 0.42 -16.12
N TYR A 230 1.45 -0.69 -15.60
CA TYR A 230 2.39 -0.70 -14.49
C TYR A 230 3.61 0.17 -14.77
N ARG A 231 4.16 0.10 -15.99
CA ARG A 231 5.30 0.92 -16.40
C ARG A 231 5.03 2.41 -16.24
N SER A 232 3.92 2.91 -16.78
CA SER A 232 3.53 4.32 -16.66
C SER A 232 3.26 4.71 -15.21
N ILE A 233 2.58 3.85 -14.45
CA ILE A 233 2.21 4.13 -13.05
C ILE A 233 3.45 4.15 -12.15
N ILE A 234 4.36 3.19 -12.30
CA ILE A 234 5.64 3.15 -11.59
C ILE A 234 6.45 4.38 -11.94
N ASN A 235 6.56 4.76 -13.23
CA ASN A 235 7.28 5.98 -13.62
C ASN A 235 6.69 7.25 -12.97
N ASN A 236 5.36 7.38 -12.91
CA ASN A 236 4.71 8.50 -12.24
C ASN A 236 4.93 8.48 -10.71
N ALA A 237 4.85 7.30 -10.07
CA ALA A 237 5.19 7.12 -8.66
C ALA A 237 6.63 7.56 -8.38
N ASP A 238 7.54 7.17 -9.26
CA ASP A 238 8.96 7.47 -9.21
C ASP A 238 9.26 8.97 -9.32
N GLN A 239 8.50 9.68 -10.14
CA GLN A 239 8.56 11.14 -10.24
C GLN A 239 8.01 11.78 -8.98
N ALA A 240 6.86 11.32 -8.47
CA ALA A 240 6.28 11.80 -7.23
C ALA A 240 7.23 11.62 -6.03
N ILE A 241 7.91 10.47 -5.91
CA ILE A 241 8.95 10.20 -4.90
C ILE A 241 10.11 11.19 -5.05
N THR A 242 10.54 11.45 -6.29
CA THR A 242 11.68 12.33 -6.56
C THR A 242 11.36 13.80 -6.23
N MET A 243 10.12 14.23 -6.43
CA MET A 243 9.66 15.61 -6.17
C MET A 243 9.26 15.86 -4.72
N ALA A 244 9.01 14.82 -3.93
CA ALA A 244 8.51 14.94 -2.56
C ALA A 244 9.52 15.59 -1.60
N ASN A 245 9.07 16.51 -0.75
CA ASN A 245 9.90 17.19 0.25
C ASN A 245 9.94 16.49 1.61
N SER A 246 9.02 15.55 1.84
CA SER A 246 9.00 14.62 2.96
C SER A 246 8.13 13.41 2.60
N TYR A 247 8.19 12.35 3.41
CA TYR A 247 7.40 11.14 3.25
C TYR A 247 6.60 10.83 4.52
N LEU A 248 5.38 10.34 4.36
CA LEU A 248 4.56 9.75 5.42
C LEU A 248 4.21 8.31 5.03
N CYS A 249 4.92 7.35 5.63
CA CYS A 249 4.69 5.92 5.45
C CYS A 249 3.69 5.40 6.48
N ILE A 250 2.58 4.83 6.02
CA ILE A 250 1.49 4.33 6.85
C ILE A 250 1.39 2.82 6.61
N GLY A 251 1.72 2.02 7.63
CA GLY A 251 1.68 0.56 7.56
C GLY A 251 2.56 -0.04 6.47
N TYR A 252 3.64 0.67 6.07
CA TYR A 252 4.55 0.22 5.02
C TYR A 252 5.72 -0.59 5.59
N GLY A 253 5.88 -1.82 5.10
CA GLY A 253 6.82 -2.80 5.64
C GLY A 253 8.27 -2.71 5.13
N PHE A 254 8.57 -1.83 4.17
CA PHE A 254 9.92 -1.69 3.57
C PHE A 254 10.50 -3.02 3.07
N ASN A 255 9.70 -3.78 2.32
CA ASN A 255 10.12 -4.98 1.60
C ASN A 255 9.78 -4.92 0.09
N ASP A 256 9.51 -3.73 -0.45
CA ASP A 256 9.10 -3.61 -1.86
C ASP A 256 10.23 -3.15 -2.77
N GLU A 257 10.52 -3.92 -3.81
CA GLU A 257 11.63 -3.64 -4.73
C GLU A 257 11.37 -2.50 -5.73
N HIS A 258 10.11 -2.12 -6.00
CA HIS A 258 9.82 -1.08 -6.99
C HIS A 258 9.98 0.32 -6.43
N ILE A 259 9.46 0.60 -5.22
CA ILE A 259 9.45 1.97 -4.68
C ILE A 259 10.54 2.23 -3.63
N GLN A 260 10.95 1.20 -2.88
CA GLN A 260 11.85 1.36 -1.75
C GLN A 260 13.25 1.83 -2.13
N PRO A 261 13.93 1.31 -3.17
CA PRO A 261 15.30 1.73 -3.46
C PRO A 261 15.39 3.23 -3.72
N LYS A 262 14.41 3.78 -4.45
CA LYS A 262 14.36 5.21 -4.78
C LYS A 262 14.00 6.08 -3.57
N LEU A 263 13.00 5.65 -2.80
CA LEU A 263 12.64 6.26 -1.52
C LEU A 263 13.86 6.36 -0.59
N MET A 264 14.58 5.26 -0.43
CA MET A 264 15.75 5.18 0.44
C MET A 264 16.93 6.00 -0.06
N ALA A 265 17.17 6.03 -1.37
CA ALA A 265 18.21 6.88 -1.95
C ALA A 265 17.95 8.37 -1.65
N ARG A 266 16.68 8.82 -1.70
CA ARG A 266 16.28 10.19 -1.35
C ARG A 266 16.52 10.48 0.14
N CYS A 267 16.11 9.57 1.03
CA CYS A 267 16.33 9.73 2.47
C CYS A 267 17.83 9.76 2.84
N GLN A 268 18.64 8.90 2.23
CA GLN A 268 20.07 8.75 2.54
C GLN A 268 20.94 9.88 1.96
N ARG A 269 20.73 10.19 0.67
CA ARG A 269 21.62 11.10 -0.07
C ARG A 269 21.18 12.55 0.03
N GLN A 270 19.89 12.79 0.14
CA GLN A 270 19.30 14.13 0.12
C GLN A 270 18.65 14.52 1.45
N ASN A 271 18.78 13.66 2.47
CA ASN A 271 18.26 13.89 3.83
C ASN A 271 16.76 14.24 3.85
N ILE A 272 15.98 13.69 2.90
CA ILE A 272 14.54 13.91 2.87
C ILE A 272 13.91 13.32 4.14
N PRO A 273 13.12 14.09 4.90
CA PRO A 273 12.45 13.60 6.09
C PRO A 273 11.46 12.48 5.79
N ILE A 274 11.43 11.49 6.67
CA ILE A 274 10.51 10.36 6.59
C ILE A 274 9.84 10.13 7.95
N THR A 275 8.52 10.10 7.95
CA THR A 275 7.71 9.64 9.07
C THR A 275 7.17 8.25 8.77
N ILE A 276 7.26 7.33 9.72
CA ILE A 276 6.72 5.96 9.64
C ILE A 276 5.75 5.77 10.80
N ILE A 277 4.50 5.41 10.50
CA ILE A 277 3.51 5.00 11.50
C ILE A 277 3.02 3.60 11.14
N THR A 278 3.05 2.66 12.09
CA THR A 278 2.72 1.26 11.82
C THR A 278 2.32 0.53 13.09
N TYR A 279 1.59 -0.58 12.97
CA TYR A 279 1.33 -1.46 14.12
C TYR A 279 2.63 -2.02 14.70
N GLY A 280 3.54 -2.48 13.85
CA GLY A 280 4.87 -2.94 14.24
C GLY A 280 5.89 -2.65 13.15
N LEU A 281 7.09 -2.24 13.53
CA LEU A 281 8.20 -2.06 12.60
C LEU A 281 8.75 -3.41 12.16
N SER A 282 8.84 -3.60 10.84
CA SER A 282 9.58 -4.71 10.25
C SER A 282 11.07 -4.60 10.54
N ASP A 283 11.80 -5.71 10.44
CA ASP A 283 13.26 -5.69 10.60
C ASP A 283 13.94 -4.77 9.58
N ALA A 284 13.42 -4.73 8.35
CA ALA A 284 13.87 -3.78 7.34
C ALA A 284 13.70 -2.33 7.82
N ALA A 285 12.52 -1.97 8.34
CA ALA A 285 12.27 -0.64 8.89
C ALA A 285 13.16 -0.32 10.11
N ARG A 286 13.38 -1.30 11.00
CA ARG A 286 14.27 -1.13 12.16
C ARG A 286 15.72 -0.90 11.74
N ASN A 287 16.20 -1.62 10.73
CA ASN A 287 17.56 -1.44 10.22
C ASN A 287 17.75 -0.06 9.58
N LEU A 288 16.72 0.47 8.92
CA LEU A 288 16.76 1.85 8.40
C LEU A 288 16.93 2.90 9.50
N ILE A 289 16.31 2.68 10.65
CA ILE A 289 16.39 3.56 11.83
C ILE A 289 17.75 3.40 12.53
N LYS A 290 18.14 2.15 12.83
CA LYS A 290 19.35 1.84 13.62
C LYS A 290 20.65 2.15 12.88
N ASP A 291 20.72 1.85 11.58
CA ASP A 291 21.93 2.06 10.78
C ASP A 291 22.19 3.54 10.47
N GLY A 292 21.31 4.45 10.91
CA GLY A 292 21.40 5.89 10.61
C GLY A 292 21.27 6.20 9.11
N LYS A 293 20.75 5.24 8.32
CA LYS A 293 20.59 5.37 6.87
C LYS A 293 19.62 6.51 6.55
N ALA A 294 18.54 6.67 7.32
CA ALA A 294 17.65 7.82 7.22
C ALA A 294 18.00 8.86 8.31
N LYS A 295 18.74 9.92 7.94
CA LYS A 295 19.19 10.95 8.90
C LYS A 295 18.05 11.74 9.54
N ASN A 296 16.93 11.89 8.82
CA ASN A 296 15.75 12.62 9.24
C ASN A 296 14.56 11.66 9.34
N CYS A 297 14.54 10.83 10.39
CA CYS A 297 13.53 9.79 10.57
C CYS A 297 12.72 10.01 11.84
N LEU A 298 11.40 9.82 11.74
CA LEU A 298 10.49 9.68 12.88
C LEU A 298 9.69 8.40 12.66
N ALA A 299 9.86 7.39 13.51
CA ALA A 299 9.08 6.16 13.43
C ALA A 299 8.27 5.96 14.70
N ILE A 300 7.03 5.53 14.56
CA ILE A 300 6.10 5.30 15.66
C ILE A 300 5.46 3.94 15.46
N GLU A 301 5.62 3.06 16.43
CA GLU A 301 4.97 1.74 16.46
C GLU A 301 4.13 1.54 17.71
N ARG A 302 3.27 0.54 17.70
CA ARG A 302 2.48 0.16 18.86
C ARG A 302 3.39 -0.30 20.00
N GLY A 303 3.08 0.16 21.21
CA GLY A 303 3.69 -0.34 22.43
C GLY A 303 3.08 -1.66 22.90
N ALA A 304 3.03 -1.85 24.22
CA ALA A 304 2.43 -3.02 24.83
C ALA A 304 0.91 -3.11 24.56
N SER A 305 0.22 -1.98 24.49
CA SER A 305 -1.22 -1.86 24.21
C SER A 305 -1.51 -0.95 23.02
N ASP A 306 -2.76 -0.95 22.54
CA ASP A 306 -3.21 -0.08 21.44
C ASP A 306 -3.17 1.41 21.85
N ASP A 307 -3.28 1.70 23.15
CA ASP A 307 -3.19 3.04 23.73
C ASP A 307 -1.76 3.43 24.10
N GLN A 308 -0.75 2.64 23.73
CA GLN A 308 0.65 2.95 23.96
C GLN A 308 1.41 2.98 22.62
N SER A 309 2.36 3.90 22.48
CA SER A 309 3.24 4.02 21.33
C SER A 309 4.70 4.06 21.73
N ILE A 310 5.57 3.52 20.88
CA ILE A 310 7.02 3.67 20.99
C ILE A 310 7.47 4.57 19.85
N VAL A 311 8.09 5.71 20.20
CA VAL A 311 8.57 6.73 19.26
C VAL A 311 10.08 6.63 19.13
N TYR A 312 10.55 6.46 17.90
CA TYR A 312 11.95 6.53 17.50
C TYR A 312 12.17 7.81 16.70
N SER A 313 12.98 8.72 17.23
CA SER A 313 13.32 9.99 16.58
C SER A 313 14.79 9.99 16.23
N SER A 314 15.15 10.44 15.01
CA SER A 314 16.56 10.67 14.67
C SER A 314 17.22 11.82 15.45
N LEU A 315 16.45 12.55 16.26
CA LEU A 315 16.96 13.59 17.17
C LEU A 315 17.46 13.01 18.51
N ASP A 316 17.17 11.74 18.79
CA ASP A 316 17.63 11.02 19.99
C ASP A 316 18.16 9.63 19.60
N LYS A 317 19.02 9.06 20.45
CA LYS A 317 19.44 7.66 20.31
C LYS A 317 18.48 6.70 21.01
N THR A 318 17.65 7.20 21.93
CA THR A 318 16.71 6.43 22.73
C THR A 318 15.29 6.59 22.22
N SER A 319 14.52 5.50 22.30
CA SER A 319 13.09 5.54 22.01
C SER A 319 12.30 6.06 23.21
N VAL A 320 11.20 6.75 22.96
CA VAL A 320 10.28 7.26 23.98
C VAL A 320 8.99 6.46 23.95
N THR A 321 8.60 5.89 25.09
CA THR A 321 7.27 5.30 25.27
C THR A 321 6.27 6.39 25.63
N VAL A 322 5.13 6.40 24.95
CA VAL A 322 4.04 7.37 25.13
C VAL A 322 2.74 6.61 25.39
N GLU A 323 2.06 6.92 26.49
CA GLU A 323 0.74 6.35 26.86
C GLU A 323 -0.41 6.98 26.04
N ARG A 324 -0.24 7.00 24.71
CA ARG A 324 -1.28 7.37 23.73
C ARG A 324 -1.13 6.55 22.47
N ASN A 325 -2.24 6.36 21.75
CA ASN A 325 -2.21 5.90 20.37
C ASN A 325 -1.68 7.02 19.45
N LEU A 326 -0.46 6.85 18.94
CA LEU A 326 0.20 7.71 17.94
C LEU A 326 0.69 6.89 16.74
N TRP A 327 0.65 5.56 16.83
CA TRP A 327 1.11 4.62 15.81
C TRP A 327 0.06 4.37 14.72
N SER A 328 -1.22 4.59 15.02
CA SER A 328 -2.29 4.56 14.00
C SER A 328 -2.38 5.91 13.29
N LEU A 329 -2.97 5.94 12.09
CA LEU A 329 -3.21 7.20 11.39
C LEU A 329 -4.12 8.13 12.20
N GLU A 330 -5.22 7.59 12.76
CA GLU A 330 -6.13 8.34 13.65
C GLU A 330 -5.38 9.03 14.80
N GLY A 331 -4.56 8.27 15.50
CA GLY A 331 -3.75 8.76 16.61
C GLY A 331 -2.71 9.78 16.17
N TYR A 332 -2.01 9.51 15.07
CA TYR A 332 -1.00 10.40 14.50
C TYR A 332 -1.58 11.76 14.09
N LEU A 333 -2.81 11.83 13.58
CA LEU A 333 -3.44 13.11 13.23
C LEU A 333 -3.52 14.05 14.44
N SER A 334 -3.74 13.54 15.66
CA SER A 334 -3.73 14.36 16.89
C SER A 334 -2.37 14.98 17.25
N LEU A 335 -1.31 14.61 16.53
CA LEU A 335 0.04 15.14 16.69
C LEU A 335 0.32 16.31 15.73
N ILE A 336 -0.30 16.29 14.55
CA ILE A 336 0.03 17.16 13.41
C ILE A 336 -1.10 18.12 13.01
N MET A 337 -2.32 17.92 13.52
CA MET A 337 -3.50 18.75 13.31
C MET A 337 -3.98 19.34 14.64
#